data_AF-A0A1A8HDY8-F1
#
_entry.id   AF-A0A1A8HDY8-F1
#
_cell.length_a   1.000
_cell.length_b   1.000
_cell.length_c   1.000
_cell.angle_alpha   90.00
_cell.angle_beta   90.00
_cell.angle_gamma   90.00
#
_symmetry.space_group_name_H-M   'P 1'
#
loop_
_entity.id
_entity.type
_entity.pdbx_description
1 polymer ?
#
loop_
_entity_poly.entity_id
_entity_poly.type
_entity_poly.pdbx_seq_one_letter_code
_entity_poly.pdbx_strand_id
1 'polypeptide(L)'
;AKIQESLYKDVGAAEVRLLILENILLSPAHDVYLLAGTSIRYRVLKIRQGSITELSMPCDQYELHLQNSVIGPNGNPDAAVASLDHRSSRVMGIQLGHINVVLEHKSLRMQGVSR
;
A
#
# COMPACT_ATOMS: atom_id res chain seq x y z
N ALA A 1 10.02 -19.80 21.14
CA ALA A 1 10.41 -20.40 22.43
C ALA A 1 9.16 -20.82 23.18
N LYS A 2 9.12 -22.00 23.83
CA LYS A 2 7.98 -22.43 24.65
C LYS A 2 8.32 -22.20 26.12
N ILE A 3 7.44 -21.52 26.85
CA ILE A 3 7.59 -21.28 28.30
C ILE A 3 7.44 -22.63 29.01
N GLN A 4 8.37 -22.96 29.92
CA GLN A 4 8.47 -24.29 30.55
C GLN A 4 7.74 -24.42 31.89
N GLU A 5 6.96 -23.42 32.32
CA GLU A 5 6.11 -23.53 33.50
C GLU A 5 4.86 -24.40 33.24
N SER A 6 4.53 -25.26 34.21
CA SER A 6 3.41 -26.20 34.17
C SER A 6 2.03 -25.54 34.04
N LEU A 7 1.88 -24.29 34.48
CA LEU A 7 0.66 -23.49 34.32
C LEU A 7 0.34 -23.18 32.84
N TYR A 8 1.35 -23.16 31.97
CA TYR A 8 1.22 -22.81 30.55
C TYR A 8 1.30 -24.03 29.61
N LYS A 9 1.10 -25.25 30.14
CA LYS A 9 1.20 -26.50 29.37
C LYS A 9 0.28 -26.55 28.15
N ASP A 10 -0.88 -25.90 28.23
CA ASP A 10 -1.92 -25.86 27.20
C ASP A 10 -1.79 -24.63 26.27
N VAL A 11 -0.82 -23.76 26.51
CA VAL A 11 -0.54 -22.61 25.65
C VAL A 11 0.38 -23.04 24.51
N GLY A 12 -0.15 -23.03 23.29
CA GLY A 12 0.62 -23.28 22.08
C GLY A 12 1.79 -22.30 21.95
N ALA A 13 2.91 -22.74 21.39
CA ALA A 13 4.01 -21.83 21.11
C ALA A 13 3.54 -20.77 20.11
N ALA A 14 3.71 -19.48 20.45
CA ALA A 14 3.52 -18.41 19.47
C ALA A 14 4.62 -18.54 18.40
N GLU A 15 4.24 -18.88 17.17
CA GLU A 15 5.15 -18.85 16.02
C GLU A 15 5.21 -17.41 15.49
N VAL A 16 6.34 -16.72 15.73
CA VAL A 16 6.61 -15.42 15.12
C VAL A 16 7.43 -15.65 13.86
N ARG A 17 6.81 -15.47 12.69
CA ARG A 17 7.54 -15.48 11.41
C ARG A 17 8.05 -14.07 11.12
N LEU A 18 9.38 -13.92 11.11
CA LEU A 18 10.06 -12.71 10.63
C LEU A 18 9.92 -12.65 9.10
N LEU A 19 9.30 -11.58 8.59
CA LEU A 19 9.24 -11.32 7.15
C LEU A 19 10.36 -10.37 6.75
N ILE A 20 11.15 -10.77 5.75
CA ILE A 20 12.21 -9.95 5.18
C ILE A 20 11.54 -8.88 4.31
N LEU A 21 11.65 -7.61 4.72
CA LEU A 21 11.18 -6.48 3.93
C LEU A 21 12.06 -6.35 2.69
N GLU A 22 11.47 -6.42 1.50
CA GLU A 22 12.14 -5.88 0.32
C GLU A 22 12.24 -4.36 0.49
N ASN A 23 13.39 -3.74 0.18
CA ASN A 23 13.53 -2.29 0.24
C ASN A 23 12.84 -1.69 -1.00
N ILE A 24 11.54 -1.44 -0.88
CA ILE A 24 10.67 -0.90 -1.92
C ILE A 24 10.33 0.56 -1.61
N LEU A 25 10.37 1.41 -2.65
CA LEU A 25 10.01 2.80 -2.60
C LEU A 25 8.87 3.08 -3.58
N LEU A 26 7.82 3.75 -3.11
CA LEU A 26 6.81 4.35 -3.96
C LEU A 26 7.29 5.75 -4.39
N SER A 27 7.22 6.07 -5.68
CA SER A 27 7.65 7.37 -6.23
C SER A 27 6.54 7.99 -7.08
N PRO A 28 6.13 9.24 -6.84
CA PRO A 28 6.63 10.13 -5.78
C PRO A 28 6.27 9.63 -4.36
N ALA A 29 7.14 9.94 -3.39
CA ALA A 29 7.00 9.55 -1.98
C ALA A 29 6.50 10.69 -1.08
N HIS A 30 5.99 11.76 -1.68
CA HIS A 30 5.49 12.96 -1.02
C HIS A 30 4.09 13.28 -1.55
N ASP A 31 3.38 14.18 -0.86
CA ASP A 31 2.05 14.61 -1.28
C ASP A 31 2.08 15.29 -2.64
N VAL A 32 1.18 14.86 -3.52
CA VAL A 32 1.04 15.37 -4.88
C VAL A 32 -0.28 16.12 -5.00
N TYR A 33 -0.21 17.33 -5.53
CA TYR A 33 -1.38 18.14 -5.84
C TYR A 33 -1.66 18.04 -7.34
N LEU A 34 -2.87 17.62 -7.69
CA LEU A 34 -3.30 17.45 -9.07
C LEU A 34 -4.51 18.32 -9.36
N LEU A 35 -4.55 18.90 -10.56
CA LEU A 35 -5.77 19.49 -11.09
C LEU A 35 -6.71 18.37 -11.56
N ALA A 36 -8.01 18.56 -11.39
CA ALA A 36 -9.01 17.62 -11.92
C ALA A 36 -8.84 17.46 -13.43
N GLY A 37 -8.94 16.22 -13.92
CA GLY A 37 -8.66 15.86 -15.32
C GLY A 37 -7.18 15.62 -15.64
N THR A 38 -6.25 15.87 -14.69
CA THR A 38 -4.82 15.57 -14.88
C THR A 38 -4.43 14.26 -14.22
N SER A 39 -3.30 13.69 -14.63
CA SER A 39 -2.82 12.43 -14.07
C SER A 39 -1.32 12.41 -13.83
N ILE A 40 -0.93 11.62 -12.83
CA ILE A 40 0.46 11.32 -12.48
C ILE A 40 0.70 9.81 -12.54
N ARG A 41 1.91 9.40 -12.95
CA ARG A 41 2.33 8.02 -12.88
C ARG A 41 3.10 7.76 -11.59
N TYR A 42 2.66 6.78 -10.82
CA TYR A 42 3.41 6.22 -9.69
C TYR A 42 4.34 5.10 -10.16
N ARG A 43 5.55 5.08 -9.60
CA ARG A 43 6.58 4.08 -9.86
C ARG A 43 6.88 3.33 -8.57
N VAL A 44 7.12 2.03 -8.69
CA VAL A 44 7.56 1.20 -7.57
C VAL A 44 9.00 0.83 -7.83
N LEU A 45 9.90 1.25 -6.95
CA LEU A 45 11.33 1.07 -7.09
C LEU A 45 11.83 0.08 -6.05
N LYS A 46 12.71 -0.83 -6.45
CA LYS A 46 13.33 -1.84 -5.61
C LYS A 46 14.81 -1.55 -5.46
N ILE A 47 15.25 -1.47 -4.22
CA ILE A 47 16.63 -1.24 -3.83
C ILE A 47 17.26 -2.58 -3.45
N ARG A 48 18.31 -2.98 -4.15
CA ARG A 48 19.12 -4.16 -3.81
C ARG A 48 20.60 -3.83 -4.01
N GLN A 49 21.41 -4.07 -2.97
CA GLN A 49 22.87 -3.92 -3.01
C GLN A 49 23.34 -2.57 -3.61
N GLY A 50 22.65 -1.48 -3.26
CA GLY A 50 22.98 -0.13 -3.75
C GLY A 50 22.46 0.22 -5.14
N SER A 51 21.79 -0.71 -5.84
CA SER A 51 21.13 -0.44 -7.12
C SER A 51 19.62 -0.25 -6.96
N ILE A 52 19.05 0.66 -7.76
CA ILE A 52 17.62 0.95 -7.80
C ILE A 52 17.08 0.45 -9.15
N THR A 53 16.08 -0.42 -9.11
CA THR A 53 15.39 -0.94 -10.30
C THR A 53 13.90 -0.65 -10.21
N GLU A 54 13.24 -0.40 -11.33
CA GLU A 54 11.78 -0.21 -11.35
C GLU A 54 11.08 -1.57 -11.48
N LEU A 55 10.08 -1.80 -10.63
CA LEU A 55 9.17 -2.93 -10.76
C LEU A 55 8.07 -2.59 -11.77
N SER A 56 7.83 -3.52 -12.70
CA SER A 56 6.64 -3.45 -13.56
C SER A 56 5.40 -3.66 -12.71
N MET A 57 4.37 -2.85 -12.91
CA MET A 57 3.15 -2.86 -12.10
C MET A 57 1.90 -3.17 -12.95
N PRO A 58 0.91 -3.88 -12.38
CA PRO A 58 1.03 -4.65 -11.13
C PRO A 58 2.02 -5.81 -11.30
N CYS A 59 2.58 -6.32 -10.21
CA CYS A 59 3.42 -7.53 -10.23
C CYS A 59 2.79 -8.63 -9.38
N ASP A 60 3.45 -9.79 -9.31
CA ASP A 60 2.94 -10.95 -8.57
C ASP A 60 2.75 -10.65 -7.08
N GLN A 61 3.63 -9.84 -6.50
CA GLN A 61 3.66 -9.57 -5.06
C GLN A 61 2.93 -8.30 -4.66
N TYR A 62 2.94 -7.27 -5.51
CA TYR A 62 2.47 -5.94 -5.16
C TYR A 62 1.46 -5.38 -6.15
N GLU A 63 0.57 -4.56 -5.62
CA GLU A 63 -0.41 -3.79 -6.39
C GLU A 63 -0.64 -2.42 -5.75
N LEU A 64 -0.99 -1.43 -6.59
CA LEU A 64 -1.36 -0.11 -6.13
C LEU A 64 -2.87 -0.05 -5.89
N HIS A 65 -3.27 0.67 -4.85
CA HIS A 65 -4.65 0.94 -4.48
C HIS A 65 -4.86 2.41 -4.15
N LEU A 66 -6.11 2.85 -4.29
CA LEU A 66 -6.58 4.13 -3.77
C LEU A 66 -7.38 3.89 -2.49
N GLN A 67 -7.00 4.55 -1.39
CA GLN A 67 -7.62 4.35 -0.07
C GLN A 67 -7.84 5.69 0.64
N ASN A 68 -8.69 5.69 1.67
CA ASN A 68 -8.97 6.84 2.53
C ASN A 68 -9.41 8.09 1.75
N SER A 69 -10.28 7.92 0.75
CA SER A 69 -10.81 9.02 -0.04
C SER A 69 -11.69 9.93 0.80
N VAL A 70 -11.44 11.23 0.75
CA VAL A 70 -12.26 12.26 1.38
C VAL A 70 -12.56 13.33 0.33
N ILE A 71 -13.86 13.56 0.12
CA ILE A 71 -14.36 14.53 -0.86
C ILE A 71 -14.23 15.94 -0.26
N GLY A 72 -13.79 16.89 -1.09
CA GLY A 72 -13.68 18.29 -0.69
C GLY A 72 -15.04 18.98 -0.53
N PRO A 73 -15.06 20.21 0.01
CA PRO A 73 -16.29 21.00 0.12
C PRO A 73 -16.99 21.13 -1.24
N ASN A 74 -18.31 20.94 -1.26
CA ASN A 74 -19.15 20.99 -2.47
C ASN A 74 -18.82 19.93 -3.56
N GLY A 75 -18.04 18.90 -3.23
CA GLY A 75 -17.79 17.79 -4.16
C GLY A 75 -19.03 16.89 -4.34
N ASN A 76 -19.07 16.16 -5.45
CA ASN A 76 -20.15 15.23 -5.73
C ASN A 76 -19.96 13.93 -4.91
N PRO A 77 -20.89 13.56 -4.01
CA PRO A 77 -20.77 12.34 -3.20
C PRO A 77 -20.80 11.06 -4.04
N ASP A 78 -21.38 11.10 -5.24
CA ASP A 78 -21.49 9.95 -6.13
C ASP A 78 -20.24 9.77 -7.03
N ALA A 79 -19.27 10.69 -6.94
CA ALA A 79 -18.02 10.63 -7.69
C ALA A 79 -16.81 10.34 -6.80
N ALA A 80 -15.89 9.52 -7.30
CA ALA A 80 -14.60 9.31 -6.64
C ALA A 80 -13.70 10.57 -6.73
N VAL A 81 -12.80 10.76 -5.78
CA VAL A 81 -11.79 11.85 -5.83
C VAL A 81 -10.77 11.61 -6.95
N ALA A 82 -10.40 10.35 -7.19
CA ALA A 82 -9.47 9.95 -8.23
C ALA A 82 -9.76 8.53 -8.73
N SER A 83 -9.22 8.18 -9.90
CA SER A 83 -9.19 6.82 -10.42
C SER A 83 -7.76 6.36 -10.65
N LEU A 84 -7.50 5.06 -10.46
CA LEU A 84 -6.21 4.43 -10.73
C LEU A 84 -6.32 3.48 -11.92
N ASP A 85 -5.51 3.70 -12.94
CA ASP A 85 -5.23 2.69 -13.95
C ASP A 85 -4.06 1.82 -13.47
N HIS A 86 -4.38 0.60 -13.03
CA HIS A 86 -3.40 -0.34 -12.49
C HIS A 86 -2.33 -0.74 -13.51
N ARG A 87 -2.65 -0.78 -14.82
CA ARG A 87 -1.69 -1.23 -15.85
C ARG A 87 -0.60 -0.19 -16.11
N SER A 88 -0.96 1.08 -16.09
CA SER A 88 -0.01 2.18 -16.33
C SER A 88 0.52 2.80 -15.02
N SER A 89 -0.03 2.40 -13.88
CA SER A 89 0.17 3.02 -12.57
C SER A 89 -0.17 4.51 -12.55
N ARG A 90 -1.15 4.94 -13.36
CA ARG A 90 -1.56 6.34 -13.44
C ARG A 90 -2.76 6.62 -12.56
N VAL A 91 -2.62 7.62 -11.70
CA VAL A 91 -3.72 8.17 -10.92
C VAL A 91 -4.21 9.42 -11.63
N MET A 92 -5.50 9.48 -11.92
CA MET A 92 -6.18 10.64 -12.51
C MET A 92 -7.05 11.31 -11.45
N GLY A 93 -6.84 12.61 -11.23
CA GLY A 93 -7.72 13.40 -10.36
C GLY A 93 -9.07 13.63 -11.04
N ILE A 94 -10.16 13.39 -10.32
CA ILE A 94 -11.53 13.51 -10.84
C ILE A 94 -12.21 14.75 -10.27
N GLN A 95 -12.09 14.97 -8.96
CA GLN A 95 -12.68 16.11 -8.28
C GLN A 95 -11.83 16.55 -7.08
N LEU A 96 -12.18 17.70 -6.49
CA LEU A 96 -11.51 18.21 -5.30
C LEU A 96 -11.68 17.25 -4.12
N GLY A 97 -10.59 16.96 -3.44
CA GLY A 97 -10.53 16.08 -2.28
C GLY A 97 -9.11 15.63 -2.00
N HIS A 98 -8.96 14.64 -1.14
CA HIS A 98 -7.70 13.95 -0.93
C HIS A 98 -7.92 12.44 -0.90
N ILE A 99 -6.91 11.69 -1.31
CA ILE A 99 -6.94 10.24 -1.40
C ILE A 99 -5.50 9.72 -1.34
N ASN A 100 -5.30 8.55 -0.72
CA ASN A 100 -3.98 7.97 -0.57
C ASN A 100 -3.73 6.94 -1.67
N VAL A 101 -2.52 6.99 -2.25
CA VAL A 101 -2.01 5.90 -3.10
C VAL A 101 -1.21 4.96 -2.21
N VAL A 102 -1.65 3.71 -2.13
CA VAL A 102 -1.08 2.71 -1.23
C VAL A 102 -0.51 1.57 -2.06
N LEU A 103 0.70 1.13 -1.74
CA LEU A 103 1.27 -0.11 -2.26
C LEU A 103 0.93 -1.24 -1.30
N GLU A 104 0.14 -2.21 -1.75
CA GLU A 104 -0.24 -3.37 -0.94
C GLU A 104 0.50 -4.62 -1.42
N HIS A 105 0.86 -5.48 -0.46
CA HIS A 105 1.41 -6.79 -0.77
C HIS A 105 0.29 -7.84 -0.74
N LYS A 106 0.05 -8.53 -1.86
CA LYS A 106 -1.13 -9.39 -2.06
C LYS A 106 -1.30 -10.50 -1.03
N SER A 107 -0.20 -11.03 -0.48
CA SER A 107 -0.23 -12.13 0.50
C SER A 107 -0.06 -11.69 1.96
N LEU A 108 0.16 -10.40 2.24
CA LEU A 108 0.38 -9.90 3.59
C LEU A 108 -0.84 -9.12 4.05
N ARG A 109 -1.93 -9.85 4.31
CA ARG A 109 -2.95 -9.30 5.20
C ARG A 109 -2.38 -9.37 6.60
N MET A 110 -1.88 -8.24 7.11
CA MET A 110 -1.54 -8.11 8.53
C MET A 110 -2.85 -8.20 9.33
N GLN A 111 -3.34 -9.41 9.55
CA GLN A 111 -4.29 -9.66 10.62
C GLN A 111 -3.48 -9.47 11.91
N GLY A 112 -3.67 -8.32 12.56
CA GLY A 112 -3.19 -8.14 13.91
C GLY A 112 -3.61 -9.35 14.72
N VAL A 113 -2.64 -10.03 15.32
CA VAL A 113 -2.90 -11.12 16.24
C VAL A 113 -3.52 -10.47 17.48
N SER A 114 -4.84 -10.27 17.46
CA SER A 114 -5.57 -9.98 18.68
C SER A 114 -5.43 -11.19 19.59
N ARG A 115 -4.98 -10.93 20.81
CA ARG A 115 -5.10 -11.88 21.92
C ARG A 115 -6.55 -12.22 22.19
#